data_AF-A0AAN6EUB3-F1
#
_entry.id   AF-A0AAN6EUB3-F1
#
_cell.length_a   1.000
_cell.length_b   1.000
_cell.length_c   1.000
_cell.angle_alpha   90.00
_cell.angle_beta   90.00
_cell.angle_gamma   90.00
#
_symmetry.space_group_name_H-M   'P 1'
#
loop_
_entity.id
_entity.type
_entity.pdbx_description
1 polymer ?
#
loop_
_entity_poly.entity_id
_entity_poly.type
_entity_poly.pdbx_seq_one_letter_code
_entity_poly.pdbx_strand_id
1 'polypeptide(L)'
;MQLYFSSAKHTVVHDEYLLKIPWKDDGTPCLALVLSPWYTRGWTAVDLAASNSVKVLFGNPDDKKGPPVIKDLETEVLATLPRCSLGHFTASFIIRDLWGIIKDHRKLSNLVRTLGTRSNSWSRDRVLVAAHLAGITPDVDAADMQTRVLRQIICSYGEIDSSILLHGSPTIEEDGPLSWCPTNLLGVRPMSLSRGFVIGGSELSMNIDQHTGALWGMFYACDATRSNRDTLVFISMHPSVHRRMKSAFLRARNLLLLSGDSFKHCLIVRAMGLRKGPPVRIECDWVGAALCDGSVNFGSSSYPESVLVYIGSQISAANAVHTAKELLEQYFHEKKALAARNWEAILEKLERNRKIRAKGSARS
;
A
#
# COMPACT_ATOMS: atom_id res chain seq x y z
N MET A 1 5.50 13.95 23.36
CA MET A 1 6.43 14.78 22.56
C MET A 1 5.71 15.57 21.47
N GLN A 2 4.77 14.98 20.73
CA GLN A 2 3.96 15.66 19.68
C GLN A 2 3.28 16.97 20.13
N LEU A 3 2.77 17.05 21.36
CA LEU A 3 2.07 18.24 21.86
C LEU A 3 2.95 19.51 21.81
N TYR A 4 4.24 19.41 22.15
CA TYR A 4 5.13 20.57 22.18
C TYR A 4 5.34 21.19 20.81
N PHE A 5 5.53 20.37 19.76
CA PHE A 5 5.70 20.85 18.39
C PHE A 5 4.41 21.44 17.82
N SER A 6 3.26 20.84 18.12
CA SER A 6 1.96 21.37 17.69
C SER A 6 1.59 22.71 18.33
N SER A 7 2.08 22.99 19.54
CA SER A 7 1.88 24.26 20.24
C SER A 7 2.94 25.32 19.95
N ALA A 8 4.07 24.92 19.35
CA ALA A 8 5.18 25.84 19.11
C ALA A 8 4.84 26.83 17.99
N LYS A 9 5.24 28.10 18.19
CA LYS A 9 5.13 29.12 17.14
C LYS A 9 6.00 28.78 15.94
N HIS A 10 7.23 28.33 16.21
CA HIS A 10 8.19 27.88 15.21
C HIS A 10 8.98 26.69 15.74
N THR A 11 9.28 25.75 14.87
CA THR A 11 10.24 24.67 15.11
C THR A 11 11.54 24.99 14.38
N VAL A 12 12.65 25.02 15.10
CA VAL A 12 13.96 25.37 14.52
C VAL A 12 14.76 24.10 14.26
N VAL A 13 15.15 23.89 12.99
CA VAL A 13 16.07 22.85 12.56
C VAL A 13 17.49 23.36 12.73
N HIS A 14 18.16 22.81 13.75
CA HIS A 14 19.58 23.04 14.02
C HIS A 14 20.34 21.74 13.82
N ASP A 15 21.16 21.68 12.76
CA ASP A 15 21.95 20.51 12.41
C ASP A 15 23.36 20.93 11.99
N GLU A 16 24.38 20.30 12.58
CA GLU A 16 25.79 20.64 12.35
C GLU A 16 26.22 20.49 10.87
N TYR A 17 25.61 19.55 10.14
CA TYR A 17 25.84 19.40 8.70
C TYR A 17 25.29 20.61 7.94
N LEU A 18 24.09 21.09 8.27
CA LEU A 18 23.47 22.24 7.60
C LEU A 18 24.19 23.55 7.89
N LEU A 19 24.74 23.72 9.10
CA LEU A 19 25.56 24.88 9.45
C LEU A 19 26.85 24.99 8.62
N LYS A 20 27.34 23.87 8.06
CA LYS A 20 28.51 23.84 7.15
C LYS A 20 28.15 24.16 5.70
N ILE A 21 26.85 24.19 5.37
CA ILE A 21 26.35 24.52 4.03
C ILE A 21 25.98 26.00 4.00
N PRO A 22 26.72 26.85 3.26
CA PRO A 22 26.35 28.26 3.13
C PRO A 22 25.03 28.40 2.38
N TRP A 23 24.19 29.32 2.82
CA TRP A 23 22.93 29.63 2.14
C TRP A 23 23.14 30.07 0.69
N LYS A 24 22.31 29.57 -0.21
CA LYS A 24 22.26 29.94 -1.63
C LYS A 24 20.83 29.84 -2.16
N ASP A 25 20.44 30.78 -3.00
CA ASP A 25 19.12 30.79 -3.65
C ASP A 25 19.08 29.91 -4.93
N ASP A 26 19.82 28.79 -4.94
CA ASP A 26 19.95 27.86 -6.08
C ASP A 26 19.28 26.49 -5.84
N GLY A 27 18.67 26.30 -4.66
CA GLY A 27 18.02 25.07 -4.23
C GLY A 27 18.95 24.05 -3.58
N THR A 28 20.28 24.25 -3.61
CA THR A 28 21.26 23.40 -2.90
C THR A 28 20.93 23.24 -1.41
N PRO A 29 20.51 24.30 -0.67
CA PRO A 29 20.12 24.16 0.73
C PRO A 29 18.96 23.19 0.97
N CYS A 30 18.00 23.13 0.04
CA CYS A 30 16.89 22.17 0.13
C CYS A 30 17.36 20.72 -0.06
N LEU A 31 18.30 20.49 -0.99
CA LEU A 31 18.91 19.16 -1.15
C LEU A 31 19.71 18.78 0.10
N ALA A 32 20.50 19.72 0.63
CA ALA A 32 21.27 19.52 1.85
C ALA A 32 20.38 19.16 3.04
N LEU A 33 19.21 19.80 3.18
CA LEU A 33 18.22 19.46 4.20
C LEU A 33 17.78 17.99 4.10
N VAL A 34 17.37 17.52 2.92
CA VAL A 34 16.93 16.12 2.72
C VAL A 34 18.04 15.11 3.02
N LEU A 35 19.30 15.47 2.74
CA LEU A 35 20.47 14.62 2.97
C LEU A 35 21.02 14.72 4.41
N SER A 36 20.51 15.64 5.23
CA SER A 36 21.03 15.90 6.56
C SER A 36 20.77 14.74 7.55
N PRO A 37 21.63 14.57 8.57
CA PRO A 37 21.35 13.68 9.69
C PRO A 37 20.01 13.99 10.37
N TRP A 38 19.64 15.26 10.49
CA TRP A 38 18.34 15.67 11.01
C TRP A 38 17.18 15.08 10.20
N TYR A 39 17.16 15.24 8.87
CA TYR A 39 16.05 14.74 8.05
C TYR A 39 16.04 13.21 7.97
N THR A 40 17.19 12.54 8.01
CA THR A 40 17.28 11.08 7.87
C THR A 40 16.98 10.30 9.17
N ARG A 41 16.81 10.99 10.31
CA ARG A 41 16.34 10.41 11.58
C ARG A 41 14.81 10.26 11.60
N GLY A 42 14.31 9.22 12.27
CA GLY A 42 12.90 8.85 12.24
C GLY A 42 12.04 9.79 13.05
N TRP A 43 12.47 10.12 14.28
CA TRP A 43 11.71 10.99 15.18
C TRP A 43 11.48 12.39 14.64
N THR A 44 12.41 12.94 13.86
CA THR A 44 12.23 14.25 13.22
C THR A 44 11.11 14.26 12.17
N ALA A 45 10.66 13.09 11.69
CA ALA A 45 9.49 12.98 10.84
C ALA A 45 8.22 13.36 11.61
N VAL A 46 8.10 12.86 12.84
CA VAL A 46 6.97 13.16 13.74
C VAL A 46 7.00 14.65 14.10
N ASP A 47 8.18 15.17 14.43
CA ASP A 47 8.36 16.57 14.80
C ASP A 47 7.96 17.49 13.64
N LEU A 48 8.49 17.23 12.44
CA LEU A 48 8.21 18.00 11.24
C LEU A 48 6.72 17.93 10.88
N ALA A 49 6.11 16.76 10.95
CA ALA A 49 4.70 16.58 10.64
C ALA A 49 3.76 17.23 11.67
N ALA A 50 4.17 17.34 12.94
CA ALA A 50 3.43 18.04 13.99
C ALA A 50 3.66 19.56 14.00
N SER A 51 4.65 20.08 13.26
CA SER A 51 5.03 21.48 13.27
C SER A 51 4.15 22.35 12.37
N ASN A 52 3.72 23.51 12.87
CA ASN A 52 2.95 24.48 12.09
C ASN A 52 3.82 25.42 11.25
N SER A 53 5.02 25.72 11.72
CA SER A 53 5.99 26.57 11.02
C SER A 53 7.40 26.08 11.35
N VAL A 54 8.24 25.97 10.33
CA VAL A 54 9.59 25.42 10.46
C VAL A 54 10.61 26.41 9.93
N LYS A 55 11.65 26.66 10.73
CA LYS A 55 12.79 27.50 10.39
C LYS A 55 14.04 26.63 10.32
N VAL A 56 14.92 26.86 9.36
CA VAL A 56 16.13 26.08 9.14
C VAL A 56 17.35 26.97 9.25
N LEU A 57 18.37 26.51 9.98
CA LEU A 57 19.64 27.20 10.11
C LEU A 57 20.63 26.71 9.05
N PHE A 58 21.23 27.65 8.33
CA PHE A 58 22.30 27.40 7.36
C PHE A 58 23.55 28.20 7.70
N GLY A 59 24.68 27.78 7.16
CA GLY A 59 25.92 28.54 7.21
C GLY A 59 25.72 29.92 6.58
N ASN A 60 26.37 30.93 7.17
CA ASN A 60 26.34 32.27 6.63
C ASN A 60 27.21 32.34 5.36
N PRO A 61 26.66 32.82 4.22
CA PRO A 61 27.37 32.87 2.96
C PRO A 61 28.51 33.91 2.96
N ASP A 62 28.38 34.97 3.75
CA ASP A 62 29.31 36.11 3.78
C ASP A 62 30.43 35.92 4.81
N ASP A 63 30.15 35.19 5.91
CA ASP A 63 31.12 34.90 6.96
C ASP A 63 30.96 33.48 7.51
N LYS A 64 31.92 32.60 7.19
CA LYS A 64 31.95 31.21 7.67
C LYS A 64 32.06 31.08 9.19
N LYS A 65 32.57 32.10 9.90
CA LYS A 65 32.66 32.14 11.37
C LYS A 65 31.56 32.97 12.00
N GLY A 66 30.74 33.62 11.18
CA GLY A 66 29.63 34.47 11.60
C GLY A 66 28.43 33.65 12.09
N PRO A 67 27.41 34.33 12.64
CA PRO A 67 26.18 33.66 13.07
C PRO A 67 25.46 33.04 11.87
N PRO A 68 24.81 31.87 12.03
CA PRO A 68 24.07 31.22 10.96
C PRO A 68 22.86 32.05 10.51
N VAL A 69 22.44 31.83 9.27
CA VAL A 69 21.23 32.46 8.74
C VAL A 69 20.01 31.59 9.01
N ILE A 70 18.88 32.23 9.35
CA ILE A 70 17.62 31.57 9.62
C ILE A 70 16.71 31.72 8.40
N LYS A 71 16.18 30.60 7.89
CA LYS A 71 15.33 30.58 6.69
C LYS A 71 14.02 29.86 6.94
N ASP A 72 12.93 30.40 6.42
CA ASP A 72 11.64 29.74 6.45
C ASP A 72 11.61 28.53 5.51
N LEU A 73 11.22 27.37 6.02
CA LEU A 73 11.19 26.15 5.23
C LEU A 73 10.24 26.29 4.04
N GLU A 74 9.03 26.80 4.24
CA GLU A 74 7.99 26.82 3.21
C GLU A 74 8.21 27.89 2.16
N THR A 75 8.57 29.11 2.59
CA THR A 75 8.64 30.26 1.69
C THR A 75 10.03 30.50 1.11
N GLU A 76 11.11 30.06 1.76
CA GLU A 76 12.48 30.33 1.31
C GLU A 76 13.23 29.06 0.88
N VAL A 77 13.09 27.95 1.61
CA VAL A 77 13.88 26.73 1.32
C VAL A 77 13.22 25.86 0.24
N LEU A 78 11.91 25.62 0.33
CA LEU A 78 11.19 24.77 -0.62
C LEU A 78 10.98 25.47 -1.97
N ALA A 79 11.04 24.69 -3.05
CA ALA A 79 10.87 25.17 -4.40
C ALA A 79 9.47 25.74 -4.63
N THR A 80 9.40 26.92 -5.23
CA THR A 80 8.21 27.51 -5.85
C THR A 80 8.35 27.44 -7.37
N LEU A 81 7.34 26.91 -8.06
CA LEU A 81 7.33 26.85 -9.52
C LEU A 81 7.28 28.27 -10.13
N PRO A 82 7.83 28.51 -11.33
CA PRO A 82 8.42 27.54 -12.26
C PRO A 82 9.96 27.48 -12.28
N ARG A 83 10.66 28.31 -11.48
CA ARG A 83 12.13 28.46 -11.56
C ARG A 83 12.85 27.63 -10.49
N CYS A 84 12.92 26.32 -10.68
CA CYS A 84 13.70 25.44 -9.80
C CYS A 84 14.39 24.32 -10.57
N SER A 85 15.54 23.86 -10.09
CA SER A 85 16.20 22.66 -10.63
C SER A 85 15.37 21.40 -10.32
N LEU A 86 15.54 20.33 -11.10
CA LEU A 86 14.87 19.05 -10.84
C LEU A 86 15.21 18.50 -9.44
N GLY A 87 16.44 18.69 -8.99
CA GLY A 87 16.86 18.30 -7.64
C GLY A 87 16.13 19.07 -6.56
N HIS A 88 16.00 20.40 -6.71
CA HIS A 88 15.29 21.26 -5.76
C HIS A 88 13.80 20.91 -5.71
N PHE A 89 13.19 20.70 -6.88
CA PHE A 89 11.81 20.24 -6.99
C PHE A 89 11.60 18.90 -6.29
N THR A 90 12.46 17.92 -6.56
CA THR A 90 12.37 16.57 -5.97
C THR A 90 12.54 16.59 -4.46
N ALA A 91 13.55 17.31 -3.95
CA ALA A 91 13.77 17.47 -2.52
C ALA A 91 12.57 18.15 -1.84
N SER A 92 12.00 19.17 -2.49
CA SER A 92 10.83 19.88 -1.97
C SER A 92 9.60 18.99 -1.94
N PHE A 93 9.41 18.16 -2.96
CA PHE A 93 8.33 17.18 -3.00
C PHE A 93 8.45 16.17 -1.85
N ILE A 94 9.65 15.65 -1.58
CA ILE A 94 9.91 14.71 -0.47
C ILE A 94 9.55 15.33 0.89
N ILE A 95 9.90 16.59 1.13
CA ILE A 95 9.60 17.28 2.38
C ILE A 95 8.09 17.58 2.50
N ARG A 96 7.45 18.06 1.43
CA ARG A 96 6.01 18.35 1.42
C ARG A 96 5.16 17.09 1.59
N ASP A 97 5.59 15.98 1.00
CA ASP A 97 4.91 14.68 1.13
C ASP A 97 4.79 14.27 2.59
N LEU A 98 5.85 14.44 3.39
CA LEU A 98 5.80 14.19 4.83
C LEU A 98 4.78 15.06 5.56
N TRP A 99 4.68 16.36 5.23
CA TRP A 99 3.67 17.24 5.81
C TRP A 99 2.24 16.84 5.43
N GLY A 100 2.05 16.34 4.20
CA GLY A 100 0.75 15.89 3.72
C GLY A 100 0.22 14.63 4.40
N ILE A 101 1.10 13.81 5.01
CA ILE A 101 0.71 12.54 5.67
C ILE A 101 -0.28 12.75 6.81
N ILE A 102 -0.11 13.82 7.60
CA ILE A 102 -0.99 14.09 8.73
C ILE A 102 -2.24 14.88 8.30
N LYS A 103 -2.13 15.72 7.26
CA LYS A 103 -3.13 16.76 6.99
C LYS A 103 -4.33 16.34 6.14
N ASP A 104 -4.16 15.61 5.03
CA ASP A 104 -5.28 15.44 4.07
C ASP A 104 -5.47 14.03 3.47
N HIS A 105 -4.42 13.25 3.19
CA HIS A 105 -4.58 11.98 2.45
C HIS A 105 -3.69 10.85 3.02
N ARG A 106 -4.18 10.22 4.09
CA ARG A 106 -3.52 9.06 4.72
C ARG A 106 -3.54 7.86 3.78
N LYS A 107 -2.48 7.68 2.99
CA LYS A 107 -2.18 6.44 2.26
C LYS A 107 -1.04 5.71 2.94
N LEU A 108 -1.16 4.39 3.09
CA LEU A 108 -0.09 3.58 3.68
C LEU A 108 1.20 3.68 2.84
N SER A 109 1.08 3.82 1.52
CA SER A 109 2.22 4.01 0.61
C SER A 109 3.00 5.29 0.91
N ASN A 110 2.33 6.38 1.29
CA ASN A 110 3.01 7.62 1.69
C ASN A 110 3.78 7.40 3.00
N LEU A 111 3.19 6.70 3.98
CA LEU A 111 3.86 6.35 5.23
C LEU A 111 5.13 5.52 4.97
N VAL A 112 5.01 4.43 4.19
CA VAL A 112 6.14 3.56 3.82
C VAL A 112 7.21 4.36 3.07
N ARG A 113 6.82 5.22 2.12
CA ARG A 113 7.75 6.08 1.37
C ARG A 113 8.52 7.01 2.30
N THR A 114 7.84 7.68 3.22
CA THR A 114 8.46 8.58 4.19
C THR A 114 9.46 7.84 5.07
N LEU A 115 9.06 6.70 5.64
CA LEU A 115 9.96 5.91 6.50
C LEU A 115 11.13 5.32 5.72
N GLY A 116 10.96 5.06 4.42
CA GLY A 116 12.03 4.66 3.52
C GLY A 116 13.17 5.70 3.42
N THR A 117 12.87 6.99 3.63
CA THR A 117 13.90 8.06 3.68
C THR A 117 14.63 8.15 5.02
N ARG A 118 14.15 7.44 6.05
CA ARG A 118 14.66 7.52 7.43
C ARG A 118 15.70 6.43 7.73
N SER A 119 16.74 6.39 6.90
CA SER A 119 17.79 5.37 6.93
C SER A 119 18.49 5.25 8.29
N ASN A 120 18.66 6.36 9.01
CA ASN A 120 19.41 6.44 10.28
C ASN A 120 18.57 6.11 11.53
N SER A 121 17.50 5.30 11.38
CA SER A 121 16.64 4.87 12.49
C SER A 121 16.60 3.35 12.58
N TRP A 122 16.68 2.83 13.80
CA TRP A 122 16.53 1.40 14.06
C TRP A 122 15.13 0.91 13.66
N SER A 123 15.01 -0.35 13.27
CA SER A 123 13.74 -0.93 12.83
C SER A 123 12.62 -0.77 13.88
N ARG A 124 12.96 -0.93 15.17
CA ARG A 124 12.02 -0.71 16.28
C ARG A 124 11.50 0.74 16.30
N ASP A 125 12.40 1.71 16.18
CA ASP A 125 12.03 3.12 16.21
C ASP A 125 11.18 3.51 15.00
N ARG A 126 11.44 2.92 13.82
CA ARG A 126 10.61 3.16 12.64
C ARG A 126 9.16 2.72 12.85
N VAL A 127 8.92 1.62 13.57
CA VAL A 127 7.56 1.17 13.91
C VAL A 127 6.88 2.19 14.85
N LEU A 128 7.60 2.71 15.84
CA LEU A 128 7.05 3.71 16.77
C LEU A 128 6.77 5.06 16.08
N VAL A 129 7.71 5.52 15.24
CA VAL A 129 7.53 6.71 14.39
C VAL A 129 6.33 6.54 13.47
N ALA A 130 6.19 5.36 12.85
CA ALA A 130 5.06 5.04 11.99
C ALA A 130 3.72 5.08 12.74
N ALA A 131 3.68 4.52 13.95
CA ALA A 131 2.51 4.57 14.81
C ALA A 131 2.11 6.02 15.10
N HIS A 132 3.07 6.86 15.50
CA HIS A 132 2.81 8.27 15.76
C HIS A 132 2.34 9.05 14.52
N LEU A 133 2.91 8.77 13.34
CA LEU A 133 2.47 9.37 12.08
C LEU A 133 1.07 8.88 11.65
N ALA A 134 0.69 7.66 12.02
CA ALA A 134 -0.65 7.12 11.82
C ALA A 134 -1.67 7.62 12.87
N GLY A 135 -1.22 8.31 13.92
CA GLY A 135 -2.06 8.75 15.04
C GLY A 135 -2.37 7.66 16.07
N ILE A 136 -1.54 6.62 16.13
CA ILE A 136 -1.65 5.49 17.05
C ILE A 136 -0.70 5.73 18.23
N THR A 137 -1.16 5.42 19.44
CA THR A 137 -0.32 5.42 20.65
C THR A 137 0.08 3.97 20.94
N PRO A 138 1.31 3.55 20.62
CA PRO A 138 1.74 2.17 20.79
C PRO A 138 1.97 1.84 22.28
N ASP A 139 1.61 0.61 22.66
CA ASP A 139 2.03 0.01 23.93
C ASP A 139 3.45 -0.53 23.79
N VAL A 140 4.41 0.15 24.41
CA VAL A 140 5.85 -0.09 24.21
C VAL A 140 6.38 -1.30 24.99
N ASP A 141 5.64 -1.76 26.00
CA ASP A 141 6.10 -2.79 26.95
C ASP A 141 5.66 -4.21 26.54
N ALA A 142 4.88 -4.34 25.47
CA ALA A 142 4.44 -5.64 24.97
C ALA A 142 5.59 -6.45 24.35
N ALA A 143 5.68 -7.75 24.66
CA ALA A 143 6.68 -8.66 24.09
C ALA A 143 6.65 -8.69 22.54
N ASP A 144 5.44 -8.68 21.96
CA ASP A 144 5.21 -8.65 20.50
C ASP A 144 4.86 -7.24 19.98
N MET A 145 5.39 -6.20 20.62
CA MET A 145 5.03 -4.80 20.32
C MET A 145 5.10 -4.49 18.82
N GLN A 146 6.17 -4.88 18.13
CA GLN A 146 6.33 -4.53 16.71
C GLN A 146 5.21 -5.09 15.84
N THR A 147 4.86 -6.37 16.02
CA THR A 147 3.79 -7.02 15.25
C THR A 147 2.42 -6.43 15.60
N ARG A 148 2.15 -6.21 16.88
CA ARG A 148 0.86 -5.63 17.34
C ARG A 148 0.68 -4.21 16.81
N VAL A 149 1.71 -3.38 16.91
CA VAL A 149 1.69 -2.00 16.43
C VAL A 149 1.61 -1.95 14.91
N LEU A 150 2.34 -2.81 14.18
CA LEU A 150 2.25 -2.89 12.72
C LEU A 150 0.85 -3.27 12.25
N ARG A 151 0.19 -4.23 12.92
CA ARG A 151 -1.21 -4.57 12.67
C ARG A 151 -2.13 -3.38 12.88
N GLN A 152 -1.99 -2.65 14.00
CA GLN A 152 -2.77 -1.44 14.26
C GLN A 152 -2.55 -0.36 13.19
N ILE A 153 -1.31 -0.16 12.76
CA ILE A 153 -0.97 0.77 11.68
C ILE A 153 -1.72 0.37 10.41
N ILE A 154 -1.57 -0.87 9.95
CA ILE A 154 -2.21 -1.34 8.70
C ILE A 154 -3.73 -1.17 8.77
N CYS A 155 -4.35 -1.63 9.86
CA CYS A 155 -5.79 -1.54 10.07
C CYS A 155 -6.32 -0.09 10.20
N SER A 156 -5.45 0.90 10.48
CA SER A 156 -5.85 2.31 10.51
C SER A 156 -6.02 2.94 9.12
N TYR A 157 -5.53 2.29 8.06
CA TYR A 157 -5.69 2.73 6.68
C TYR A 157 -6.87 2.02 6.00
N GLY A 158 -7.51 2.68 5.04
CA GLY A 158 -8.60 2.09 4.25
C GLY A 158 -8.11 1.38 2.98
N GLU A 159 -6.98 1.81 2.43
CA GLU A 159 -6.47 1.33 1.14
C GLU A 159 -4.94 1.24 1.12
N ILE A 160 -4.44 0.32 0.30
CA ILE A 160 -3.01 0.17 -0.02
C ILE A 160 -2.80 0.03 -1.52
N ASP A 161 -1.59 0.36 -1.95
CA ASP A 161 -1.17 0.10 -3.31
C ASP A 161 -0.89 -1.40 -3.52
N SER A 162 -1.39 -2.00 -4.60
CA SER A 162 -1.19 -3.42 -4.89
C SER A 162 0.28 -3.82 -5.09
N SER A 163 1.18 -2.88 -5.40
CA SER A 163 2.64 -3.09 -5.48
C SER A 163 3.23 -3.63 -4.18
N ILE A 164 2.58 -3.41 -3.04
CA ILE A 164 3.00 -3.94 -1.74
C ILE A 164 2.92 -5.46 -1.67
N LEU A 165 2.09 -6.09 -2.52
CA LEU A 165 1.91 -7.54 -2.62
C LEU A 165 3.01 -8.20 -3.45
N LEU A 166 3.76 -7.40 -4.21
CA LEU A 166 4.89 -7.82 -5.04
C LEU A 166 6.18 -7.81 -4.22
N HIS A 167 6.31 -8.75 -3.27
CA HIS A 167 7.52 -8.90 -2.47
C HIS A 167 7.94 -10.36 -2.34
N GLY A 168 9.23 -10.57 -2.07
CA GLY A 168 9.83 -11.87 -1.75
C GLY A 168 10.19 -12.04 -0.28
N SER A 169 9.71 -11.15 0.61
CA SER A 169 10.00 -11.15 2.05
C SER A 169 9.07 -12.06 2.86
N PRO A 170 9.50 -12.57 4.01
CA PRO A 170 8.62 -13.23 4.97
C PRO A 170 7.48 -12.32 5.42
N THR A 171 6.34 -12.93 5.73
CA THR A 171 5.10 -12.25 6.10
C THR A 171 4.88 -12.27 7.61
N ILE A 172 4.07 -11.33 8.11
CA ILE A 172 3.74 -11.23 9.54
C ILE A 172 3.14 -12.55 10.04
N GLU A 173 2.18 -13.08 9.29
CA GLU A 173 1.53 -14.37 9.53
C GLU A 173 1.81 -15.31 8.36
N GLU A 174 1.74 -16.63 8.59
CA GLU A 174 1.88 -17.60 7.50
C GLU A 174 0.59 -17.76 6.69
N ASP A 175 -0.56 -17.63 7.35
CA ASP A 175 -1.89 -17.85 6.85
C ASP A 175 -2.90 -16.87 7.48
N GLY A 176 -4.06 -16.69 6.84
CA GLY A 176 -5.11 -15.83 7.35
C GLY A 176 -4.78 -14.33 7.29
N PRO A 177 -5.33 -13.50 8.19
CA PRO A 177 -5.20 -12.05 8.09
C PRO A 177 -3.75 -11.61 8.18
N LEU A 178 -3.35 -10.65 7.31
CA LEU A 178 -1.97 -10.18 7.16
C LEU A 178 -0.95 -11.21 6.63
N SER A 179 -1.38 -12.39 6.16
CA SER A 179 -0.50 -13.34 5.45
C SER A 179 0.12 -12.78 4.17
N TRP A 180 -0.37 -11.63 3.70
CA TRP A 180 0.15 -10.87 2.56
C TRP A 180 1.16 -9.79 2.96
N CYS A 181 1.23 -9.42 4.24
CA CYS A 181 1.99 -8.26 4.67
C CYS A 181 3.42 -8.65 5.03
N PRO A 182 4.45 -8.03 4.43
CA PRO A 182 5.85 -8.31 4.78
C PRO A 182 6.16 -7.88 6.23
N THR A 183 6.98 -8.66 6.94
CA THR A 183 7.43 -8.34 8.31
C THR A 183 8.24 -7.03 8.36
N ASN A 184 8.91 -6.70 7.27
CA ASN A 184 9.73 -5.51 7.13
C ASN A 184 9.04 -4.39 6.32
N LEU A 185 7.71 -4.29 6.39
CA LEU A 185 6.91 -3.31 5.63
C LEU A 185 7.48 -1.87 5.70
N LEU A 186 7.88 -1.45 6.90
CA LEU A 186 8.38 -0.09 7.18
C LEU A 186 9.92 0.03 7.04
N GLY A 187 10.58 -1.04 6.60
CA GLY A 187 12.03 -1.14 6.48
C GLY A 187 12.59 -0.50 5.21
N VAL A 188 13.85 -0.81 4.88
CA VAL A 188 14.40 -0.54 3.55
C VAL A 188 13.48 -1.24 2.57
N ARG A 189 12.86 -0.44 1.67
CA ARG A 189 11.76 -0.84 0.77
C ARG A 189 11.82 -2.35 0.54
N PRO A 190 10.80 -3.14 0.94
CA PRO A 190 10.65 -4.43 0.27
C PRO A 190 10.79 -4.12 -1.22
N MET A 191 11.52 -4.93 -2.00
CA MET A 191 11.62 -4.73 -3.45
C MET A 191 10.23 -4.94 -4.07
N SER A 192 9.31 -4.04 -3.74
CA SER A 192 8.13 -3.68 -4.45
C SER A 192 8.68 -3.14 -5.74
N LEU A 193 8.46 -3.93 -6.78
CA LEU A 193 8.79 -3.56 -8.14
C LEU A 193 8.21 -2.17 -8.35
N SER A 194 8.98 -1.27 -8.98
CA SER A 194 8.66 0.15 -9.12
C SER A 194 7.33 0.47 -9.83
N ARG A 195 6.55 -0.56 -10.16
CA ARG A 195 5.23 -0.55 -10.81
C ARG A 195 4.35 -1.59 -10.16
N GLY A 196 3.20 -1.18 -9.60
CA GLY A 196 2.16 -2.08 -9.13
C GLY A 196 1.39 -2.78 -10.25
N PHE A 197 0.30 -3.45 -9.89
CA PHE A 197 -0.64 -3.94 -10.88
C PHE A 197 -1.39 -2.76 -11.48
N VAL A 198 -1.62 -2.79 -12.80
CA VAL A 198 -2.43 -1.80 -13.50
C VAL A 198 -3.68 -2.50 -14.00
N ILE A 199 -4.87 -1.97 -13.74
CA ILE A 199 -6.12 -2.46 -14.31
C ILE A 199 -6.92 -1.27 -14.85
N GLY A 200 -7.33 -1.32 -16.12
CA GLY A 200 -8.02 -0.20 -16.77
C GLY A 200 -7.14 1.06 -16.91
N GLY A 201 -5.82 0.88 -17.04
CA GLY A 201 -4.87 1.99 -17.18
C GLY A 201 -4.53 2.75 -15.89
N SER A 202 -5.06 2.34 -14.73
CA SER A 202 -4.75 2.92 -13.42
C SER A 202 -4.06 1.91 -12.50
N GLU A 203 -3.19 2.38 -11.60
CA GLU A 203 -2.57 1.54 -10.57
C GLU A 203 -3.66 1.00 -9.63
N LEU A 204 -3.64 -0.32 -9.41
CA LEU A 204 -4.64 -1.04 -8.64
C LEU A 204 -4.43 -0.74 -7.15
N SER A 205 -5.43 -0.13 -6.53
CA SER A 205 -5.55 -0.04 -5.07
C SER A 205 -6.35 -1.23 -4.52
N MET A 206 -5.91 -1.71 -3.36
CA MET A 206 -6.56 -2.77 -2.59
C MET A 206 -7.18 -2.16 -1.35
N ASN A 207 -8.40 -2.55 -1.02
CA ASN A 207 -9.08 -2.13 0.19
C ASN A 207 -8.64 -3.01 1.36
N ILE A 208 -8.51 -2.40 2.54
CA ILE A 208 -8.19 -3.10 3.79
C ILE A 208 -9.47 -3.27 4.60
N ASP A 209 -9.73 -4.49 5.06
CA ASP A 209 -10.66 -4.72 6.16
C ASP A 209 -10.01 -4.22 7.46
N GLN A 210 -10.50 -3.10 7.98
CA GLN A 210 -9.93 -2.45 9.17
C GLN A 210 -10.04 -3.28 10.45
N HIS A 211 -10.88 -4.31 10.48
CA HIS A 211 -11.00 -5.20 11.64
C HIS A 211 -9.99 -6.34 11.62
N THR A 212 -9.76 -6.92 10.43
CA THR A 212 -8.94 -8.13 10.30
C THR A 212 -7.55 -7.84 9.72
N GLY A 213 -7.42 -6.83 8.86
CA GLY A 213 -6.25 -6.59 8.02
C GLY A 213 -6.24 -7.43 6.73
N ALA A 214 -7.33 -8.15 6.43
CA ALA A 214 -7.51 -8.80 5.14
C ALA A 214 -7.62 -7.75 4.02
N LEU A 215 -7.24 -8.13 2.81
CA LEU A 215 -7.33 -7.25 1.64
C LEU A 215 -8.39 -7.70 0.68
N TRP A 216 -8.92 -6.77 -0.11
CA TRP A 216 -9.73 -7.13 -1.25
C TRP A 216 -9.60 -6.18 -2.43
N GLY A 217 -9.78 -6.75 -3.62
CA GLY A 217 -9.67 -6.03 -4.89
C GLY A 217 -9.96 -6.91 -6.09
N MET A 218 -9.96 -6.30 -7.27
CA MET A 218 -10.27 -6.97 -8.53
C MET A 218 -8.99 -7.40 -9.24
N PHE A 219 -8.95 -8.63 -9.76
CA PHE A 219 -7.83 -9.16 -10.53
C PHE A 219 -8.31 -9.97 -11.73
N TYR A 220 -7.47 -10.13 -12.75
CA TYR A 220 -7.60 -11.27 -13.64
C TYR A 220 -7.02 -12.50 -12.95
N ALA A 221 -7.71 -13.63 -13.03
CA ALA A 221 -7.29 -14.86 -12.37
C ALA A 221 -7.22 -16.02 -13.37
N CYS A 222 -6.19 -16.85 -13.23
CA CYS A 222 -6.11 -18.11 -13.95
C CYS A 222 -5.63 -19.24 -13.02
N ASP A 223 -5.96 -20.48 -13.40
CA ASP A 223 -5.47 -21.67 -12.71
C ASP A 223 -3.97 -21.87 -13.00
N ALA A 224 -3.17 -22.01 -11.94
CA ALA A 224 -1.73 -22.22 -12.04
C ALA A 224 -1.36 -23.53 -12.78
N THR A 225 -2.24 -24.53 -12.83
CA THR A 225 -2.01 -25.78 -13.59
C THR A 225 -1.93 -25.57 -15.09
N ARG A 226 -2.52 -24.49 -15.61
CA ARG A 226 -2.47 -24.12 -17.04
C ARG A 226 -1.21 -23.37 -17.43
N SER A 227 -0.47 -22.86 -16.45
CA SER A 227 0.74 -22.09 -16.70
C SER A 227 1.95 -23.03 -16.77
N ASN A 228 2.83 -22.79 -17.74
CA ASN A 228 4.10 -23.51 -17.77
C ASN A 228 4.93 -23.07 -16.54
N ARG A 229 5.26 -24.01 -15.65
CA ARG A 229 6.04 -23.70 -14.44
C ARG A 229 7.40 -23.12 -14.77
N ASP A 230 7.94 -23.48 -15.94
CA ASP A 230 9.24 -23.03 -16.41
C ASP A 230 9.25 -21.56 -16.85
N THR A 231 8.08 -20.93 -17.00
CA THR A 231 7.95 -19.53 -17.42
C THR A 231 7.72 -18.56 -16.26
N LEU A 232 7.63 -19.09 -15.03
CA LEU A 232 7.47 -18.33 -13.81
C LEU A 232 8.81 -18.17 -13.09
N VAL A 233 9.26 -16.92 -12.94
CA VAL A 233 10.43 -16.60 -12.13
C VAL A 233 9.95 -16.09 -10.78
N PHE A 234 10.12 -16.91 -9.74
CA PHE A 234 9.69 -16.57 -8.39
C PHE A 234 10.46 -15.38 -7.82
N ILE A 235 9.73 -14.45 -7.22
CA ILE A 235 10.31 -13.33 -6.48
C ILE A 235 10.51 -13.80 -5.03
N SER A 236 11.77 -14.05 -4.65
CA SER A 236 12.12 -14.49 -3.31
C SER A 236 13.38 -13.80 -2.81
N MET A 237 13.27 -13.17 -1.64
CA MET A 237 14.37 -12.54 -0.91
C MET A 237 14.85 -13.37 0.27
N HIS A 238 14.10 -14.43 0.62
CA HIS A 238 14.41 -15.27 1.77
C HIS A 238 14.13 -16.75 1.47
N PRO A 239 14.99 -17.69 1.89
CA PRO A 239 14.80 -19.12 1.62
C PRO A 239 13.45 -19.68 2.09
N SER A 240 12.86 -19.13 3.15
CA SER A 240 11.52 -19.55 3.61
C SER A 240 10.43 -19.25 2.58
N VAL A 241 10.49 -18.09 1.92
CA VAL A 241 9.50 -17.68 0.90
C VAL A 241 9.67 -18.54 -0.35
N HIS A 242 10.92 -18.78 -0.78
CA HIS A 242 11.20 -19.72 -1.86
C HIS A 242 10.67 -21.13 -1.59
N ARG A 243 10.90 -21.65 -0.38
CA ARG A 243 10.39 -22.96 0.04
C ARG A 243 8.87 -22.98 0.10
N ARG A 244 8.23 -21.93 0.61
CA ARG A 244 6.77 -21.78 0.65
C ARG A 244 6.18 -21.85 -0.76
N MET A 245 6.72 -21.08 -1.70
CA MET A 245 6.30 -21.12 -3.10
C MET A 245 6.54 -22.49 -3.74
N LYS A 246 7.75 -23.07 -3.63
CA LYS A 246 8.04 -24.41 -4.17
C LYS A 246 7.08 -25.47 -3.62
N SER A 247 6.85 -25.47 -2.31
CA SER A 247 5.93 -26.41 -1.64
C SER A 247 4.49 -26.21 -2.11
N ALA A 248 4.06 -24.96 -2.30
CA ALA A 248 2.75 -24.66 -2.84
C ALA A 248 2.58 -25.22 -4.26
N PHE A 249 3.58 -25.08 -5.14
CA PHE A 249 3.53 -25.61 -6.51
C PHE A 249 3.57 -27.15 -6.57
N LEU A 250 4.14 -27.83 -5.58
CA LEU A 250 3.97 -29.29 -5.46
C LEU A 250 2.50 -29.68 -5.29
N ARG A 251 1.69 -28.81 -4.68
CA ARG A 251 0.24 -28.97 -4.46
C ARG A 251 -0.57 -27.96 -5.28
N ALA A 252 -0.24 -27.81 -6.56
CA ALA A 252 -0.78 -26.75 -7.43
C ALA A 252 -2.30 -26.76 -7.69
N ARG A 253 -3.04 -27.79 -7.22
CA ARG A 253 -4.48 -27.96 -7.53
C ARG A 253 -5.33 -26.77 -7.10
N ASN A 254 -4.97 -26.09 -6.01
CA ASN A 254 -5.70 -24.94 -5.47
C ASN A 254 -4.95 -23.62 -5.63
N LEU A 255 -4.02 -23.51 -6.57
CA LEU A 255 -3.29 -22.26 -6.80
C LEU A 255 -3.92 -21.44 -7.92
N LEU A 256 -4.11 -20.16 -7.65
CA LEU A 256 -4.49 -19.16 -8.63
C LEU A 256 -3.30 -18.22 -8.89
N LEU A 257 -3.15 -17.84 -10.14
CA LEU A 257 -2.29 -16.72 -10.53
C LEU A 257 -3.18 -15.51 -10.76
N LEU A 258 -2.91 -14.43 -10.02
CA LEU A 258 -3.62 -13.16 -10.17
C LEU A 258 -2.73 -12.17 -10.90
N SER A 259 -3.31 -11.42 -11.83
CA SER A 259 -2.59 -10.36 -12.54
C SER A 259 -3.49 -9.16 -12.85
N GLY A 260 -2.85 -8.06 -13.24
CA GLY A 260 -3.48 -6.91 -13.87
C GLY A 260 -3.27 -6.96 -15.39
N ASP A 261 -3.46 -5.82 -16.06
CA ASP A 261 -3.39 -5.68 -17.52
C ASP A 261 -2.02 -6.00 -18.11
N SER A 262 -0.93 -5.75 -17.35
CA SER A 262 0.43 -5.88 -17.91
C SER A 262 0.90 -7.33 -18.04
N PHE A 263 0.27 -8.29 -17.34
CA PHE A 263 0.61 -9.72 -17.27
C PHE A 263 2.06 -10.08 -16.94
N LYS A 264 2.97 -9.11 -16.76
CA LYS A 264 4.39 -9.29 -16.43
C LYS A 264 4.60 -9.76 -14.99
N HIS A 265 3.76 -9.27 -14.10
CA HIS A 265 3.78 -9.62 -12.68
C HIS A 265 2.54 -10.44 -12.36
N CYS A 266 2.70 -11.45 -11.51
CA CYS A 266 1.58 -12.19 -10.97
C CYS A 266 1.72 -12.41 -9.46
N LEU A 267 0.58 -12.41 -8.77
CA LEU A 267 0.48 -12.93 -7.42
C LEU A 267 0.15 -14.41 -7.49
N ILE A 268 0.84 -15.19 -6.68
CA ILE A 268 0.51 -16.58 -6.45
C ILE A 268 -0.29 -16.62 -5.16
N VAL A 269 -1.52 -17.08 -5.26
CA VAL A 269 -2.41 -17.22 -4.11
C VAL A 269 -2.97 -18.63 -4.03
N ARG A 270 -3.26 -19.07 -2.81
CA ARG A 270 -3.96 -20.32 -2.55
C ARG A 270 -5.44 -20.02 -2.44
N ALA A 271 -6.25 -20.60 -3.31
CA ALA A 271 -7.70 -20.52 -3.22
C ALA A 271 -8.17 -21.33 -2.01
N MET A 272 -8.91 -20.66 -1.12
CA MET A 272 -9.45 -21.26 0.12
C MET A 272 -10.93 -21.62 -0.04
N GLY A 273 -11.68 -20.83 -0.81
CA GLY A 273 -13.08 -21.12 -1.10
C GLY A 273 -13.81 -19.94 -1.73
N LEU A 274 -15.10 -20.16 -1.99
CA LEU A 274 -15.99 -19.16 -2.58
C LEU A 274 -16.99 -18.68 -1.52
N ARG A 275 -17.02 -17.38 -1.23
CA ARG A 275 -18.09 -16.81 -0.40
C ARG A 275 -19.23 -16.38 -1.30
N LYS A 276 -20.35 -17.11 -1.18
CA LYS A 276 -21.60 -16.80 -1.87
C LYS A 276 -22.33 -15.68 -1.13
N GLY A 277 -22.53 -14.56 -1.79
CA GLY A 277 -23.19 -13.36 -1.27
C GLY A 277 -23.02 -12.21 -2.24
N PRO A 278 -23.72 -11.08 -2.08
CA PRO A 278 -23.42 -9.86 -2.81
C PRO A 278 -22.34 -9.04 -2.07
N PRO A 279 -21.14 -8.82 -2.63
CA PRO A 279 -20.61 -9.37 -3.88
C PRO A 279 -20.04 -10.79 -3.73
N VAL A 280 -20.11 -11.59 -4.81
CA VAL A 280 -19.51 -12.93 -4.86
C VAL A 280 -18.00 -12.73 -4.85
N ARG A 281 -17.28 -13.50 -4.05
CA ARG A 281 -15.83 -13.31 -3.87
C ARG A 281 -15.08 -14.61 -3.63
N ILE A 282 -13.85 -14.63 -4.13
CA ILE A 282 -12.91 -15.71 -3.91
C ILE A 282 -12.05 -15.36 -2.70
N GLU A 283 -12.02 -16.23 -1.71
CA GLU A 283 -11.19 -16.07 -0.52
C GLU A 283 -9.88 -16.83 -0.74
N CYS A 284 -8.76 -16.16 -0.48
CA CYS A 284 -7.41 -16.60 -0.82
C CYS A 284 -6.43 -16.36 0.32
N ASP A 285 -5.39 -17.19 0.40
CA ASP A 285 -4.18 -16.92 1.17
C ASP A 285 -3.03 -16.51 0.24
N TRP A 286 -2.22 -15.55 0.68
CA TRP A 286 -1.05 -15.13 -0.08
C TRP A 286 0.05 -16.19 0.01
N VAL A 287 0.65 -16.54 -1.13
CA VAL A 287 1.76 -17.52 -1.20
C VAL A 287 3.06 -16.86 -1.62
N GLY A 288 3.00 -15.94 -2.59
CA GLY A 288 4.19 -15.31 -3.16
C GLY A 288 3.87 -14.43 -4.37
N ALA A 289 4.92 -13.92 -4.99
CA ALA A 289 4.85 -13.18 -6.25
C ALA A 289 5.84 -13.78 -7.27
N ALA A 290 5.52 -13.66 -8.55
CA ALA A 290 6.40 -14.09 -9.63
C ALA A 290 6.35 -13.15 -10.84
N LEU A 291 7.39 -13.25 -11.66
CA LEU A 291 7.45 -12.67 -12.99
C LEU A 291 7.02 -13.72 -14.01
N CYS A 292 6.21 -13.30 -14.98
CA CYS A 292 5.80 -14.12 -16.11
C CYS A 292 6.58 -13.70 -17.36
N ASP A 293 7.31 -14.63 -17.97
CA ASP A 293 8.01 -14.39 -19.23
C ASP A 293 7.05 -14.50 -20.43
N GLY A 294 6.08 -13.58 -20.51
CA GLY A 294 5.23 -13.27 -21.67
C GLY A 294 4.30 -14.37 -22.22
N SER A 295 4.46 -15.60 -21.77
CA SER A 295 3.83 -16.83 -22.31
C SER A 295 2.63 -17.30 -21.50
N VAL A 296 2.36 -16.66 -20.35
CA VAL A 296 1.16 -16.95 -19.58
C VAL A 296 -0.02 -16.31 -20.28
N ASN A 297 -0.73 -17.13 -21.06
CA ASN A 297 -1.96 -16.74 -21.75
C ASN A 297 -3.09 -16.51 -20.74
N PHE A 298 -3.11 -15.33 -20.12
CA PHE A 298 -4.31 -14.84 -19.43
C PHE A 298 -5.42 -14.50 -20.45
N GLY A 299 -5.06 -14.24 -21.72
CA GLY A 299 -5.94 -13.67 -22.75
C GLY A 299 -6.54 -14.62 -23.79
N SER A 300 -6.33 -15.94 -23.73
CA SER A 300 -6.92 -16.89 -24.71
C SER A 300 -7.82 -17.98 -24.10
N SER A 301 -8.20 -17.86 -22.82
CA SER A 301 -9.13 -18.80 -22.18
C SER A 301 -10.40 -18.11 -21.65
N SER A 302 -11.44 -18.91 -21.43
CA SER A 302 -12.88 -18.61 -21.25
C SER A 302 -13.32 -17.57 -20.19
N TYR A 303 -12.40 -16.82 -19.56
CA TYR A 303 -12.68 -15.92 -18.44
C TYR A 303 -12.00 -14.55 -18.60
N PRO A 304 -12.46 -13.71 -19.55
CA PRO A 304 -11.90 -12.36 -19.76
C PRO A 304 -12.27 -11.37 -18.64
N GLU A 305 -13.14 -11.77 -17.72
CA GLU A 305 -13.66 -10.90 -16.67
C GLU A 305 -12.80 -10.95 -15.40
N SER A 306 -12.63 -9.79 -14.77
CA SER A 306 -12.00 -9.69 -13.47
C SER A 306 -12.85 -10.36 -12.37
N VAL A 307 -12.14 -10.95 -11.41
CA VAL A 307 -12.69 -11.60 -10.23
C VAL A 307 -12.41 -10.78 -8.98
N LEU A 308 -13.36 -10.74 -8.07
CA LEU A 308 -13.20 -10.13 -6.75
C LEU A 308 -12.49 -11.13 -5.84
N VAL A 309 -11.29 -10.76 -5.39
CA VAL A 309 -10.47 -11.58 -4.50
C VAL A 309 -10.37 -10.93 -3.15
N TYR A 310 -10.44 -11.74 -2.10
CA TYR A 310 -10.10 -11.40 -0.73
C TYR A 310 -8.86 -12.18 -0.32
N ILE A 311 -7.83 -11.50 0.17
CA ILE A 311 -6.54 -12.09 0.55
C ILE A 311 -6.39 -12.01 2.07
N GLY A 312 -6.13 -13.15 2.71
CA GLY A 312 -5.94 -13.27 4.14
C GLY A 312 -7.25 -13.30 4.93
N SER A 313 -8.29 -13.91 4.40
CA SER A 313 -9.52 -14.16 5.15
C SER A 313 -9.60 -15.62 5.62
N GLN A 314 -10.33 -15.87 6.70
CA GLN A 314 -10.60 -17.22 7.16
C GLN A 314 -11.97 -17.69 6.65
N ILE A 315 -11.97 -18.74 5.84
CA ILE A 315 -13.18 -19.52 5.52
C ILE A 315 -13.25 -20.73 6.46
N SER A 316 -14.45 -21.06 6.92
CA SER A 316 -14.72 -22.34 7.59
C SER A 316 -14.52 -23.51 6.62
N ALA A 317 -13.81 -24.56 7.07
CA ALA A 317 -13.40 -25.73 6.29
C ALA A 317 -14.54 -26.42 5.50
N ALA A 318 -15.81 -26.20 5.86
CA ALA A 318 -16.98 -26.73 5.17
C ALA A 318 -17.18 -26.22 3.72
N ASN A 319 -16.54 -25.11 3.32
CA ASN A 319 -16.66 -24.52 1.98
C ASN A 319 -15.38 -24.68 1.12
N ALA A 320 -14.48 -25.60 1.50
CA ALA A 320 -13.22 -25.82 0.79
C ALA A 320 -13.47 -26.42 -0.61
N VAL A 321 -13.08 -25.70 -1.66
CA VAL A 321 -13.12 -26.22 -3.04
C VAL A 321 -11.85 -27.00 -3.34
N HIS A 322 -11.95 -28.08 -4.11
CA HIS A 322 -10.83 -28.99 -4.36
C HIS A 322 -9.86 -28.51 -5.44
N THR A 323 -10.32 -27.72 -6.41
CA THR A 323 -9.45 -27.16 -7.47
C THR A 323 -9.70 -25.69 -7.78
N ALA A 324 -8.66 -24.98 -8.20
CA ALA A 324 -8.71 -23.58 -8.62
C ALA A 324 -9.63 -23.38 -9.84
N LYS A 325 -9.62 -24.31 -10.79
CA LYS A 325 -10.49 -24.31 -11.97
C LYS A 325 -11.98 -24.36 -11.60
N GLU A 326 -12.37 -25.34 -10.79
CA GLU A 326 -13.77 -25.49 -10.35
C GLU A 326 -14.24 -24.25 -9.60
N LEU A 327 -13.36 -23.67 -8.78
CA LEU A 327 -13.66 -22.46 -8.02
C LEU A 327 -13.91 -21.24 -8.94
N LEU A 328 -13.11 -21.08 -10.01
CA LEU A 328 -13.36 -20.03 -11.01
C LEU A 328 -14.68 -20.27 -11.76
N GLU A 329 -14.95 -21.50 -12.18
CA GLU A 329 -16.21 -21.88 -12.84
C GLU A 329 -17.43 -21.55 -11.96
N GLN A 330 -17.37 -21.92 -10.68
CA GLN A 330 -18.42 -21.60 -9.71
C GLN A 330 -18.55 -20.09 -9.49
N TYR A 331 -17.45 -19.35 -9.39
CA TYR A 331 -17.48 -17.89 -9.24
C TYR A 331 -18.25 -17.23 -10.39
N PHE A 332 -17.93 -17.58 -11.65
CA PHE A 332 -18.61 -16.98 -12.81
C PHE A 332 -20.07 -17.42 -12.92
N HIS A 333 -20.38 -18.66 -12.56
CA HIS A 333 -21.77 -19.13 -12.50
C HIS A 333 -22.59 -18.32 -11.47
N GLU A 334 -22.09 -18.17 -10.25
CA GLU A 334 -22.76 -17.42 -9.17
C GLU A 334 -22.86 -15.92 -9.50
N LYS A 335 -21.82 -15.33 -10.10
CA LYS A 335 -21.83 -13.93 -10.56
C LYS A 335 -22.93 -13.70 -11.60
N LYS A 336 -23.09 -14.60 -12.56
CA LYS A 336 -24.17 -14.56 -13.58
C LYS A 336 -25.55 -14.74 -12.93
N ALA A 337 -25.69 -15.70 -12.02
CA ALA A 337 -26.95 -15.93 -11.30
C ALA A 337 -27.36 -14.71 -10.47
N LEU A 338 -26.41 -14.05 -9.79
CA LEU A 338 -26.66 -12.83 -9.02
C LEU A 338 -27.07 -11.66 -9.93
N ALA A 339 -26.42 -11.50 -11.09
CA ALA A 339 -26.78 -10.48 -12.07
C ALA A 339 -28.21 -10.67 -12.60
N ALA A 340 -28.61 -11.92 -12.89
CA ALA A 340 -29.97 -12.24 -13.32
C ALA A 340 -31.03 -11.88 -12.26
N ARG A 341 -30.79 -12.27 -11.00
CA ARG A 341 -31.69 -11.93 -9.87
C ARG A 341 -31.82 -10.42 -9.65
N ASN A 342 -30.70 -9.69 -9.76
CA ASN A 342 -30.72 -8.23 -9.63
C ASN A 342 -31.53 -7.58 -10.77
N TRP A 343 -31.44 -8.10 -11.98
CA TRP A 343 -32.20 -7.62 -13.13
C TRP A 343 -33.71 -7.84 -12.96
N GLU A 344 -34.11 -9.03 -12.50
CA GLU A 344 -35.51 -9.35 -12.18
C GLU A 344 -36.09 -8.41 -11.11
N ALA A 345 -35.33 -8.14 -10.04
CA ALA A 345 -35.74 -7.20 -8.99
C ALA A 345 -35.92 -5.76 -9.51
N ILE A 346 -35.08 -5.33 -10.45
CA ILE A 346 -35.22 -4.02 -11.11
C ILE A 346 -36.48 -3.97 -11.97
N LEU A 347 -36.76 -5.02 -12.75
CA LEU A 347 -37.96 -5.10 -13.58
C LEU A 347 -39.24 -5.03 -12.73
N GLU A 348 -39.31 -5.79 -11.63
CA GLU A 348 -40.44 -5.72 -10.71
C GLU A 348 -40.65 -4.32 -10.14
N LYS A 349 -39.56 -3.63 -9.77
CA LYS A 349 -39.63 -2.27 -9.23
C LYS A 349 -40.14 -1.28 -10.29
N LEU A 350 -39.71 -1.43 -11.55
CA LEU A 350 -40.19 -0.60 -12.66
C LEU A 350 -41.67 -0.84 -12.98
N GLU A 351 -42.13 -2.09 -12.95
CA GLU A 351 -43.53 -2.43 -13.16
C GLU A 351 -44.43 -1.89 -12.04
N ARG A 352 -44.01 -2.00 -10.77
CA ARG A 352 -44.73 -1.38 -9.65
C ARG A 352 -44.83 0.14 -9.82
N ASN A 353 -43.75 0.80 -10.21
CA ASN A 353 -43.74 2.25 -10.45
C ASN A 353 -44.65 2.67 -11.62
N ARG A 354 -44.71 1.88 -12.70
CA ARG A 354 -45.64 2.11 -13.81
C ARG A 354 -47.10 2.00 -13.36
N LYS A 355 -47.44 0.97 -12.56
CA LYS A 355 -48.80 0.79 -12.02
C LYS A 355 -49.21 1.94 -11.08
N ILE A 356 -48.28 2.46 -10.29
CA ILE A 356 -48.53 3.62 -9.40
C ILE A 356 -48.78 4.89 -10.24
N ARG A 357 -47.97 5.15 -11.28
CA ARG A 357 -48.16 6.30 -12.18
C ARG A 357 -49.48 6.24 -12.95
N ALA A 358 -49.86 5.06 -13.44
CA ALA A 358 -51.14 4.87 -14.12
C ALA A 358 -52.35 5.13 -13.21
N LYS A 359 -52.26 4.76 -11.92
CA LYS A 359 -53.30 5.06 -10.93
C LYS A 359 -53.34 6.53 -10.49
N GLY A 360 -52.21 7.24 -10.55
CA GLY A 360 -52.12 8.68 -10.27
C GLY A 360 -52.73 9.54 -11.38
N SER A 361 -52.51 9.17 -12.64
CA SER A 361 -53.04 9.89 -13.81
C SER A 361 -54.55 9.70 -14.03
N ALA A 362 -55.17 8.70 -13.40
CA ALA A 362 -56.62 8.47 -13.47
C ALA A 362 -57.41 9.20 -12.37
N ARG A 363 -56.73 9.97 -11.51
CA ARG A 363 -57.33 10.74 -10.40
C ARG A 363 -57.16 12.26 -10.55
N SER A 364 -56.54 12.73 -11.62
CA SER A 364 -56.55 14.11 -12.11
C SER A 364 -57.50 14.21 -13.29
#